data_AF-A0AAD9UWE9-F1
#
_entry.id   AF-A0AAD9UWE9-F1
#
_cell.length_a   1.000
_cell.length_b   1.000
_cell.length_c   1.000
_cell.angle_alpha   90.00
_cell.angle_beta   90.00
_cell.angle_gamma   90.00
#
_symmetry.space_group_name_H-M   'P 1'
#
loop_
_entity.id
_entity.type
_entity.pdbx_description
1 polymer ?
#
loop_
_entity_poly.entity_id
_entity_poly.type
_entity_poly.pdbx_seq_one_letter_code
_entity_poly.pdbx_strand_id
1 'polypeptide(L)'
;MKTKLNLWLSRDLTLYGRSLLAKTLGVSQLIYAASMLSVPTPVIKEVQAELFNFLWKNKKDNKKIVVKSLRLAWISRFLSNSRDSWKAIPNHYLSTHGGLQFLLKCNYNADDINNNLPTFYRELFQYFQEFKNKTKIFSYGNFLLRNNEAITIEKKMLFWKSWFNKKIFFIQDILSGDGNFLTFEEFQNKFRIKTNYLHYFQLMAAIPSDLKKKAMLKYLHMNSCFIRLRYPCHLKIHP
;
A
#
# COMPACT_ATOMS: atom_id res chain seq x y z
N MET A 1 31.36 -12.90 -25.57
CA MET A 1 30.46 -12.90 -24.40
C MET A 1 29.07 -13.47 -24.71
N LYS A 2 28.29 -12.83 -25.60
CA LYS A 2 26.90 -13.21 -25.94
C LYS A 2 26.72 -14.69 -26.30
N THR A 3 27.59 -15.23 -27.17
CA THR A 3 27.59 -16.65 -27.56
C THR A 3 27.80 -17.59 -26.36
N LYS A 4 28.78 -17.29 -25.50
CA LYS A 4 29.03 -18.05 -24.27
C LYS A 4 27.81 -18.03 -23.35
N LEU A 5 27.20 -16.86 -23.13
CA LEU A 5 25.99 -16.75 -22.29
C LEU A 5 24.81 -17.53 -22.89
N ASN A 6 24.60 -17.47 -24.21
CA ASN A 6 23.53 -18.21 -24.88
C ASN A 6 23.69 -19.73 -24.78
N LEU A 7 24.92 -20.25 -24.82
CA LEU A 7 25.17 -21.68 -24.56
C LEU A 7 24.66 -22.09 -23.17
N TRP A 8 24.89 -21.27 -22.15
CA TRP A 8 24.42 -21.57 -20.80
C TRP A 8 22.89 -21.41 -20.64
N LEU A 9 22.20 -20.68 -21.52
CA LEU A 9 20.73 -20.61 -21.50
C LEU A 9 20.05 -21.94 -21.86
N SER A 10 20.74 -22.84 -22.57
CA SER A 10 20.24 -24.19 -22.86
C SER A 10 20.06 -25.05 -21.61
N ARG A 11 20.69 -24.68 -20.50
CA ARG A 11 20.61 -25.39 -19.21
C ARG A 11 19.54 -24.77 -18.33
N ASP A 12 18.82 -25.58 -17.55
CA ASP A 12 17.81 -25.07 -16.62
C ASP A 12 18.43 -24.52 -15.33
N LEU A 13 19.03 -23.34 -15.45
CA LEU A 13 19.72 -22.67 -14.36
C LEU A 13 18.78 -21.81 -13.51
N THR A 14 18.98 -21.86 -12.19
CA THR A 14 18.33 -20.94 -11.24
C THR A 14 18.73 -19.48 -11.53
N LEU A 15 17.94 -18.52 -11.04
CA LEU A 15 18.31 -17.10 -11.15
C LEU A 15 19.64 -16.80 -10.46
N TYR A 16 19.90 -17.44 -9.32
CA TYR A 16 21.18 -17.35 -8.61
C TYR A 16 22.34 -17.86 -9.48
N GLY A 17 22.20 -19.05 -10.07
CA GLY A 17 23.22 -19.60 -10.98
C GLY A 17 23.49 -18.72 -12.19
N ARG A 18 22.43 -18.15 -12.80
CA ARG A 18 22.57 -17.18 -13.89
C ARG A 18 23.23 -15.87 -13.43
N SER A 19 22.91 -15.37 -12.24
CA SER A 19 23.59 -14.20 -11.67
C SER A 19 25.08 -14.45 -11.45
N LEU A 20 25.45 -15.65 -10.97
CA LEU A 20 26.84 -16.04 -10.81
C LEU A 20 27.56 -16.07 -12.16
N LEU A 21 27.00 -16.76 -13.16
CA LEU A 21 27.57 -16.86 -14.51
C LEU A 21 27.64 -15.50 -15.23
N ALA A 22 26.67 -14.62 -15.02
CA ALA A 22 26.70 -13.27 -15.56
C ALA A 22 27.90 -12.47 -15.02
N LYS A 23 28.22 -12.62 -13.72
CA LYS A 23 29.39 -11.99 -13.10
C LYS A 23 30.69 -12.62 -13.59
N THR A 24 30.77 -13.96 -13.60
CA THR A 24 32.02 -14.70 -13.84
C THR A 24 32.37 -14.92 -15.32
N LEU A 25 31.39 -14.93 -16.22
CA LEU A 25 31.59 -15.13 -17.66
C LEU A 25 31.15 -13.93 -18.52
N GLY A 26 30.31 -13.06 -17.96
CA GLY A 26 29.87 -11.84 -18.62
C GLY A 26 30.76 -10.66 -18.29
N VAL A 27 30.62 -10.14 -17.07
CA VAL A 27 31.25 -8.89 -16.62
C VAL A 27 32.78 -9.02 -16.50
N SER A 28 33.28 -10.10 -15.91
CA SER A 28 34.72 -10.34 -15.70
C SER A 28 35.55 -10.24 -16.99
N GLN A 29 34.99 -10.67 -18.13
CA GLN A 29 35.68 -10.66 -19.43
C GLN A 29 35.80 -9.24 -20.02
N LEU A 30 34.97 -8.30 -19.56
CA LEU A 30 34.92 -6.93 -20.09
C LEU A 30 35.64 -5.93 -19.18
N ILE A 31 35.77 -6.23 -17.89
CA ILE A 31 36.36 -5.33 -16.88
C ILE A 31 37.73 -4.82 -17.33
N TYR A 32 38.60 -5.73 -17.80
CA TYR A 32 39.96 -5.37 -18.22
C TYR A 32 39.97 -4.42 -19.44
N ALA A 33 39.14 -4.70 -20.45
CA ALA A 33 39.04 -3.83 -21.62
C ALA A 33 38.43 -2.46 -21.26
N ALA A 34 37.43 -2.44 -20.39
CA ALA A 34 36.76 -1.23 -19.93
C ALA A 34 37.65 -0.37 -19.02
N SER A 35 38.64 -0.95 -18.33
CA SER A 35 39.59 -0.18 -17.52
C SER A 35 40.67 0.51 -18.36
N MET A 36 40.98 -0.02 -19.55
CA MET A 36 42.03 0.52 -20.42
C MET A 36 41.51 1.53 -21.46
N LEU A 37 40.20 1.56 -21.73
CA LEU A 37 39.60 2.35 -22.81
C LEU A 37 38.38 3.13 -22.30
N SER A 38 38.15 4.32 -22.86
CA SER A 38 36.87 5.01 -22.66
C SER A 38 35.78 4.27 -23.44
N VAL A 39 34.85 3.61 -22.74
CA VAL A 39 33.78 2.84 -23.38
C VAL A 39 32.61 3.74 -23.78
N PRO A 40 32.22 3.78 -25.06
CA PRO A 40 31.05 4.55 -25.50
C PRO A 40 29.75 4.07 -24.82
N THR A 41 28.87 5.02 -24.47
CA THR A 41 27.56 4.72 -23.84
C THR A 41 26.68 3.72 -24.61
N PRO A 42 26.65 3.70 -25.97
CA PRO A 42 25.89 2.69 -26.71
C PRO A 42 26.35 1.26 -26.42
N VAL A 43 27.66 1.04 -26.32
CA VAL A 43 28.24 -0.28 -26.02
C VAL A 43 27.87 -0.72 -24.60
N ILE A 44 27.88 0.21 -23.62
CA ILE A 44 27.42 -0.08 -22.26
C ILE A 44 25.96 -0.53 -22.26
N LYS A 45 25.09 0.16 -23.01
CA LYS A 45 23.67 -0.19 -23.11
C LYS A 45 23.46 -1.56 -23.76
N GLU A 46 24.23 -1.89 -24.79
CA GLU A 46 24.16 -3.19 -25.46
C GLU A 46 24.58 -4.32 -24.52
N VAL A 47 25.72 -4.18 -23.84
CA VAL A 47 26.20 -5.14 -22.84
C VAL A 47 25.18 -5.33 -21.72
N GLN A 48 24.61 -4.23 -21.19
CA GLN A 48 23.57 -4.29 -20.18
C GLN A 48 22.31 -5.03 -20.67
N ALA A 49 21.89 -4.81 -21.91
CA ALA A 49 20.75 -5.49 -22.51
C ALA A 49 21.00 -7.00 -22.64
N GLU A 50 22.18 -7.42 -23.09
CA GLU A 50 22.56 -8.84 -23.22
C GLU A 50 22.62 -9.54 -21.87
N LEU A 51 23.24 -8.92 -20.86
CA LEU A 51 23.27 -9.46 -19.50
C LEU A 51 21.86 -9.56 -18.91
N PHE A 52 21.02 -8.54 -19.14
CA PHE A 52 19.64 -8.54 -18.69
C PHE A 52 18.82 -9.68 -19.34
N ASN A 53 18.97 -9.83 -20.66
CA ASN A 53 18.32 -10.88 -21.45
C ASN A 53 18.72 -12.28 -20.98
N PHE A 54 20.02 -12.48 -20.70
CA PHE A 54 20.54 -13.72 -20.14
C PHE A 54 19.95 -14.04 -18.76
N LEU A 55 20.00 -13.07 -17.83
CA LEU A 55 19.45 -13.24 -16.48
C LEU A 55 17.97 -13.62 -16.48
N TRP A 56 17.21 -13.15 -17.48
CA TRP A 56 15.77 -13.33 -17.56
C TRP A 56 15.28 -14.28 -18.65
N LYS A 57 16.16 -15.05 -19.31
CA LYS A 57 15.78 -16.02 -20.37
C LYS A 57 14.93 -15.32 -21.46
N ASN A 58 15.29 -14.10 -21.87
CA ASN A 58 14.56 -13.28 -22.85
C ASN A 58 13.08 -12.97 -22.51
N LYS A 59 12.64 -13.19 -21.26
CA LYS A 59 11.28 -12.84 -20.84
C LYS A 59 11.17 -11.34 -20.57
N LYS A 60 10.41 -10.63 -21.40
CA LYS A 60 10.22 -9.16 -21.34
C LYS A 60 9.50 -8.67 -20.05
N ASP A 61 8.62 -9.48 -19.46
CA ASP A 61 7.71 -9.02 -18.40
C ASP A 61 8.36 -8.91 -16.99
N ASN A 62 9.58 -9.41 -16.83
CA ASN A 62 10.19 -9.52 -15.50
C ASN A 62 10.62 -8.18 -14.90
N LYS A 63 10.91 -7.14 -15.70
CA LYS A 63 11.33 -5.81 -15.18
C LYS A 63 10.26 -5.21 -14.25
N LYS A 64 9.01 -5.19 -14.71
CA LYS A 64 7.88 -4.62 -13.96
C LYS A 64 7.60 -5.44 -12.69
N ILE A 65 7.67 -6.77 -12.78
CA ILE A 65 7.45 -7.66 -11.63
C ILE A 65 8.51 -7.45 -10.55
N VAL A 66 9.79 -7.32 -10.93
CA VAL A 66 10.89 -7.08 -9.99
C VAL A 66 10.77 -5.70 -9.34
N VAL A 67 10.48 -4.66 -10.11
CA VAL A 67 10.26 -3.31 -9.54
C VAL A 67 9.08 -3.36 -8.57
N LYS A 68 7.98 -3.98 -8.96
CA LYS A 68 6.78 -4.13 -8.12
C LYS A 68 7.07 -4.91 -6.83
N SER A 69 7.79 -6.03 -6.89
CA SER A 69 8.13 -6.80 -5.69
C SER A 69 9.06 -6.03 -4.75
N LEU A 70 10.05 -5.31 -5.30
CA LEU A 70 10.94 -4.45 -4.51
C LEU A 70 10.18 -3.29 -3.84
N ARG A 71 9.23 -2.66 -4.54
CA ARG A 71 8.36 -1.63 -3.95
C ARG A 71 7.50 -2.24 -2.83
N LEU A 72 6.84 -3.36 -3.07
CA LEU A 72 6.04 -4.04 -2.06
C LEU A 72 6.86 -4.48 -0.82
N ALA A 73 8.14 -4.82 -0.99
CA ALA A 73 9.02 -5.13 0.13
C ALA A 73 9.24 -3.95 1.09
N TRP A 74 9.08 -2.70 0.64
CA TRP A 74 9.10 -1.55 1.54
C TRP A 74 7.85 -1.46 2.42
N ILE A 75 6.72 -2.02 1.99
CA ILE A 75 5.45 -1.94 2.74
C ILE A 75 5.54 -2.68 4.07
N SER A 76 6.20 -3.85 4.09
CA SER A 76 6.45 -4.57 5.34
C SER A 76 7.27 -3.72 6.32
N ARG A 77 8.26 -2.96 5.81
CA ARG A 77 9.06 -2.02 6.61
C ARG A 77 8.24 -0.80 7.05
N PHE A 78 7.33 -0.30 6.22
CA PHE A 78 6.46 0.82 6.58
C PHE A 78 5.44 0.44 7.65
N LEU A 79 4.93 -0.80 7.61
CA LEU A 79 4.00 -1.35 8.58
C LEU A 79 4.66 -1.74 9.91
N SER A 80 5.99 -1.72 10.02
CA SER A 80 6.65 -1.96 11.30
C SER A 80 6.34 -0.82 12.29
N ASN A 81 6.22 -1.15 13.58
CA ASN A 81 5.92 -0.18 14.64
C ASN A 81 7.12 0.68 15.06
N SER A 82 8.24 0.61 14.35
CA SER A 82 9.44 1.40 14.65
C SER A 82 9.24 2.88 14.28
N ARG A 83 9.68 3.79 15.15
CA ARG A 83 9.71 5.24 14.92
C ARG A 83 10.99 5.63 14.20
N ASP A 84 11.20 5.07 13.01
CA ASP A 84 12.41 5.34 12.26
C ASP A 84 12.35 6.70 11.56
N SER A 85 13.44 7.44 11.56
CA SER A 85 13.57 8.76 10.93
C SER A 85 13.24 8.75 9.44
N TRP A 86 13.53 7.66 8.73
CA TRP A 86 13.22 7.52 7.30
C TRP A 86 11.71 7.46 6.99
N LYS A 87 10.85 7.24 8.00
CA LYS A 87 9.38 7.34 7.86
C LYS A 87 8.89 8.79 7.92
N ALA A 88 9.73 9.74 8.32
CA ALA A 88 9.35 11.16 8.42
C ALA A 88 8.92 11.73 7.07
N ILE A 89 9.65 11.41 6.00
CA ILE A 89 9.37 11.89 4.65
C ILE A 89 7.97 11.46 4.17
N PRO A 90 7.62 10.16 4.10
CA PRO A 90 6.28 9.78 3.67
C PRO A 90 5.19 10.26 4.62
N ASN A 91 5.45 10.31 5.94
CA ASN A 91 4.48 10.85 6.89
C ASN A 91 4.25 12.35 6.71
N HIS A 92 5.26 13.12 6.29
CA HIS A 92 5.10 14.54 5.99
C HIS A 92 4.10 14.74 4.85
N TYR A 93 4.32 14.06 3.71
CA TYR A 93 3.42 14.11 2.56
C TYR A 93 2.01 13.59 2.87
N LEU A 94 1.90 12.56 3.71
CA LEU A 94 0.63 11.89 4.02
C LEU A 94 0.00 12.37 5.33
N SER A 95 0.51 13.44 5.93
CA SER A 95 -0.02 14.04 7.15
C SER A 95 -1.47 14.50 6.97
N THR A 96 -1.85 14.86 5.73
CA THR A 96 -3.21 15.19 5.31
C THR A 96 -4.16 14.00 5.36
N HIS A 97 -3.65 12.77 5.30
CA HIS A 97 -4.42 11.53 5.26
C HIS A 97 -4.28 10.69 6.54
N GLY A 98 -3.70 11.24 7.61
CA GLY A 98 -3.51 10.52 8.88
C GLY A 98 -2.25 9.65 8.92
N GLY A 99 -1.30 9.89 8.02
CA GLY A 99 -0.01 9.24 7.98
C GLY A 99 0.01 7.93 7.19
N LEU A 100 1.22 7.44 6.95
CA LEU A 100 1.45 6.28 6.08
C LEU A 100 0.84 4.99 6.65
N GLN A 101 1.04 4.72 7.94
CA GLN A 101 0.59 3.47 8.55
C GLN A 101 -0.94 3.33 8.54
N PHE A 102 -1.65 4.44 8.76
CA PHE A 102 -3.11 4.46 8.71
C PHE A 102 -3.60 4.27 7.27
N LEU A 103 -3.07 5.05 6.33
CA LEU A 103 -3.45 4.96 4.92
C LEU A 103 -3.22 3.57 4.33
N LEU A 104 -2.12 2.90 4.67
CA LEU A 104 -1.86 1.53 4.23
C LEU A 104 -2.94 0.52 4.71
N LYS A 105 -3.70 0.81 5.75
CA LYS A 105 -4.80 -0.04 6.23
C LYS A 105 -6.16 0.32 5.61
N CYS A 106 -6.28 1.52 5.04
CA CYS A 106 -7.49 2.01 4.40
C CYS A 106 -7.75 1.36 3.02
N ASN A 107 -9.02 1.43 2.60
CA ASN A 107 -9.47 1.10 1.24
C ASN A 107 -9.40 2.34 0.33
N TYR A 108 -8.20 2.86 0.11
CA TYR A 108 -8.00 4.11 -0.62
C TYR A 108 -8.00 3.91 -2.15
N ASN A 109 -8.28 4.99 -2.88
CA ASN A 109 -7.99 5.10 -4.31
C ASN A 109 -6.63 5.81 -4.51
N ALA A 110 -5.68 5.15 -5.17
CA ALA A 110 -4.35 5.69 -5.44
C ALA A 110 -4.36 6.96 -6.31
N ASP A 111 -5.35 7.10 -7.21
CA ASP A 111 -5.42 8.23 -8.13
C ASP A 111 -5.83 9.53 -7.42
N ASP A 112 -6.58 9.45 -6.33
CA ASP A 112 -7.00 10.61 -5.54
C ASP A 112 -5.89 11.15 -4.62
N ILE A 113 -4.91 10.31 -4.26
CA ILE A 113 -3.77 10.69 -3.39
C ILE A 113 -2.68 11.40 -4.21
N ASN A 114 -2.73 11.28 -5.54
CA ASN A 114 -1.59 11.51 -6.43
C ASN A 114 -1.11 12.96 -6.59
N ASN A 115 -1.91 13.95 -6.21
CA ASN A 115 -1.70 15.32 -6.71
C ASN A 115 -0.36 15.95 -6.32
N ASN A 116 0.20 15.60 -5.15
CA ASN A 116 1.47 16.18 -4.66
C ASN A 116 2.53 15.14 -4.26
N LEU A 117 2.35 13.87 -4.64
CA LEU A 117 3.19 12.77 -4.15
C LEU A 117 4.34 12.43 -5.13
N PRO A 118 5.58 12.20 -4.63
CA PRO A 118 6.68 11.72 -5.47
C PRO A 118 6.34 10.40 -6.18
N THR A 119 6.83 10.22 -7.42
CA THR A 119 6.60 9.04 -8.29
C THR A 119 6.77 7.72 -7.55
N PHE A 120 7.80 7.60 -6.71
CA PHE A 120 8.07 6.43 -5.89
C PHE A 120 6.85 5.99 -5.07
N TYR A 121 6.23 6.91 -4.34
CA TYR A 121 5.11 6.58 -3.46
C TYR A 121 3.82 6.35 -4.24
N ARG A 122 3.65 7.02 -5.39
CA ARG A 122 2.52 6.78 -6.30
C ARG A 122 2.51 5.34 -6.79
N GLU A 123 3.63 4.88 -7.34
CA GLU A 123 3.82 3.49 -7.78
C GLU A 123 3.60 2.51 -6.61
N LEU A 124 4.14 2.81 -5.44
CA LEU A 124 3.99 1.99 -4.24
C LEU A 124 2.51 1.77 -3.88
N PHE A 125 1.71 2.84 -3.83
CA PHE A 125 0.31 2.77 -3.45
C PHE A 125 -0.54 2.06 -4.50
N GLN A 126 -0.30 2.31 -5.79
CA GLN A 126 -0.97 1.63 -6.90
C GLN A 126 -0.70 0.12 -6.87
N TYR A 127 0.57 -0.27 -6.76
CA TYR A 127 0.95 -1.68 -6.67
C TYR A 127 0.38 -2.38 -5.44
N PHE A 128 0.28 -1.66 -4.33
CA PHE A 128 -0.30 -2.20 -3.11
C PHE A 128 -1.82 -2.34 -3.17
N GLN A 129 -2.52 -1.37 -3.77
CA GLN A 129 -3.97 -1.47 -3.99
C GLN A 129 -4.29 -2.69 -4.85
N GLU A 130 -3.56 -2.89 -5.94
CA GLU A 130 -3.70 -4.08 -6.78
C GLU A 130 -3.44 -5.38 -6.00
N PHE A 131 -2.43 -5.37 -5.13
CA PHE A 131 -2.10 -6.52 -4.28
C PHE A 131 -3.19 -6.81 -3.25
N LYS A 132 -3.76 -5.79 -2.59
CA LYS A 132 -4.88 -5.93 -1.64
C LYS A 132 -6.10 -6.52 -2.32
N ASN A 133 -6.45 -6.01 -3.50
CA ASN A 133 -7.64 -6.45 -4.24
C ASN A 133 -7.56 -7.93 -4.61
N LYS A 134 -6.36 -8.41 -4.98
CA LYS A 134 -6.11 -9.83 -5.31
C LYS A 134 -6.11 -10.75 -4.09
N THR A 135 -5.52 -10.31 -2.99
CA THR A 135 -5.30 -11.15 -1.81
C THR A 135 -6.41 -11.06 -0.77
N LYS A 136 -7.29 -10.06 -0.87
CA LYS A 136 -8.31 -9.70 0.13
C LYS A 136 -7.73 -9.47 1.54
N ILE A 137 -6.43 -9.16 1.62
CA ILE A 137 -5.73 -8.81 2.87
C ILE A 137 -6.32 -7.49 3.37
N PHE A 138 -6.59 -7.41 4.67
CA PHE A 138 -7.32 -6.30 5.31
C PHE A 138 -8.80 -6.18 4.92
N SER A 139 -9.57 -7.26 5.06
CA SER A 139 -11.03 -7.25 4.87
C SER A 139 -11.79 -6.21 5.73
N TYR A 140 -11.13 -5.63 6.75
CA TYR A 140 -11.68 -4.56 7.57
C TYR A 140 -11.43 -3.15 7.03
N GLY A 141 -10.53 -2.98 6.05
CA GLY A 141 -10.23 -1.67 5.47
C GLY A 141 -11.45 -0.98 4.85
N ASN A 142 -12.40 -1.77 4.35
CA ASN A 142 -13.67 -1.30 3.81
C ASN A 142 -14.60 -0.70 4.88
N PHE A 143 -14.39 -1.02 6.16
CA PHE A 143 -15.17 -0.48 7.27
C PHE A 143 -14.53 0.78 7.88
N LEU A 144 -13.33 1.17 7.43
CA LEU A 144 -12.74 2.42 7.85
C LEU A 144 -13.49 3.58 7.18
N LEU A 145 -13.86 4.58 7.99
CA LEU A 145 -14.59 5.76 7.55
C LEU A 145 -13.74 6.72 6.71
N ARG A 146 -12.41 6.66 6.86
CA ARG A 146 -11.48 7.64 6.31
C ARG A 146 -10.62 7.04 5.21
N ASN A 147 -10.29 7.87 4.22
CA ASN A 147 -9.55 7.47 3.01
C ASN A 147 -10.12 6.20 2.37
N ASN A 148 -11.45 6.16 2.22
CA ASN A 148 -12.16 5.01 1.68
C ASN A 148 -12.81 5.38 0.35
N GLU A 149 -12.44 4.70 -0.72
CA GLU A 149 -12.97 4.86 -2.07
C GLU A 149 -14.49 4.64 -2.12
N ALA A 150 -15.02 3.77 -1.26
CA ALA A 150 -16.45 3.49 -1.20
C ALA A 150 -17.26 4.54 -0.42
N ILE A 151 -16.59 5.44 0.31
CA ILE A 151 -17.22 6.47 1.14
C ILE A 151 -16.65 7.82 0.70
N THR A 152 -17.27 8.39 -0.34
CA THR A 152 -16.86 9.68 -0.92
C THR A 152 -17.98 10.70 -0.78
N ILE A 153 -17.59 11.95 -0.50
CA ILE A 153 -18.48 13.12 -0.62
C ILE A 153 -17.95 13.92 -1.79
N GLU A 154 -18.81 14.27 -2.75
CA GLU A 154 -18.42 15.01 -3.95
C GLU A 154 -17.24 14.36 -4.72
N LYS A 155 -17.23 13.03 -4.79
CA LYS A 155 -16.18 12.20 -5.42
C LYS A 155 -14.79 12.33 -4.78
N LYS A 156 -14.66 12.90 -3.59
CA LYS A 156 -13.40 12.98 -2.84
C LYS A 156 -13.43 12.12 -1.59
N MET A 157 -12.32 11.45 -1.32
CA MET A 157 -12.14 10.70 -0.08
C MET A 157 -12.06 11.64 1.13
N LEU A 158 -12.65 11.20 2.24
CA LEU A 158 -12.79 12.02 3.44
C LEU A 158 -11.66 11.81 4.45
N PHE A 159 -11.09 12.92 4.92
CA PHE A 159 -10.23 12.94 6.09
C PHE A 159 -10.50 14.16 6.99
N TRP A 160 -11.25 13.96 8.08
CA TRP A 160 -11.47 14.99 9.10
C TRP A 160 -10.58 14.77 10.32
N LYS A 161 -9.59 15.66 10.50
CA LYS A 161 -8.62 15.61 11.61
C LYS A 161 -9.30 15.57 12.99
N SER A 162 -10.39 16.32 13.16
CA SER A 162 -11.13 16.39 14.43
C SER A 162 -11.69 15.03 14.87
N TRP A 163 -12.21 14.24 13.93
CA TRP A 163 -12.74 12.90 14.21
C TRP A 163 -11.61 11.88 14.36
N PHE A 164 -10.55 12.03 13.56
CA PHE A 164 -9.37 11.18 13.63
C PHE A 164 -8.69 11.25 15.00
N ASN A 165 -8.50 12.46 15.54
CA ASN A 165 -7.91 12.69 16.86
C ASN A 165 -8.76 12.09 18.00
N LYS A 166 -10.08 11.97 17.78
CA LYS A 166 -11.04 11.37 18.71
C LYS A 166 -11.18 9.86 18.54
N LYS A 167 -10.32 9.25 17.70
CA LYS A 167 -10.25 7.81 17.43
C LYS A 167 -11.52 7.21 16.83
N ILE A 168 -12.25 8.01 16.04
CA ILE A 168 -13.41 7.55 15.28
C ILE A 168 -12.88 7.03 13.94
N PHE A 169 -12.71 5.72 13.83
CA PHE A 169 -12.08 5.10 12.67
C PHE A 169 -13.04 4.23 11.88
N PHE A 170 -13.98 3.57 12.54
CA PHE A 170 -14.79 2.51 11.95
C PHE A 170 -16.27 2.90 11.81
N ILE A 171 -16.95 2.31 10.82
CA ILE A 171 -18.41 2.43 10.68
C ILE A 171 -19.12 1.92 11.95
N GLN A 172 -18.58 0.91 12.63
CA GLN A 172 -19.15 0.41 13.88
C GLN A 172 -19.16 1.47 15.00
N ASP A 173 -18.24 2.44 14.99
CA ASP A 173 -18.14 3.45 16.05
C ASP A 173 -19.35 4.41 16.08
N ILE A 174 -20.00 4.59 14.92
CA ILE A 174 -21.12 5.49 14.68
C ILE A 174 -22.49 4.78 14.67
N LEU A 175 -22.51 3.46 14.87
CA LEU A 175 -23.73 2.67 14.94
C LEU A 175 -24.16 2.43 16.40
N SER A 176 -25.47 2.35 16.60
CA SER A 176 -26.13 1.90 17.84
C SER A 176 -26.16 0.37 17.90
N GLY A 177 -26.49 -0.18 19.08
CA GLY A 177 -26.62 -1.64 19.27
C GLY A 177 -27.62 -2.30 18.33
N ASP A 178 -28.65 -1.56 17.93
CA ASP A 178 -29.72 -2.00 17.04
C ASP A 178 -29.35 -1.92 15.54
N GLY A 179 -28.15 -1.46 15.22
CA GLY A 179 -27.68 -1.31 13.84
C GLY A 179 -28.12 -0.03 13.12
N ASN A 180 -28.84 0.86 13.81
CA ASN A 180 -29.11 2.21 13.31
C ASN A 180 -27.91 3.14 13.54
N PHE A 181 -27.85 4.24 12.79
CA PHE A 181 -26.86 5.28 13.08
C PHE A 181 -27.26 5.99 14.37
N LEU A 182 -26.28 6.37 15.19
CA LEU A 182 -26.52 7.19 16.37
C LEU A 182 -27.24 8.48 15.96
N THR A 183 -28.07 9.04 16.83
CA THR A 183 -28.56 10.39 16.59
C THR A 183 -27.40 11.40 16.69
N PHE A 184 -27.57 12.59 16.13
CA PHE A 184 -26.53 13.62 16.21
C PHE A 184 -26.18 13.97 17.66
N GLU A 185 -27.18 14.03 18.54
CA GLU A 185 -27.01 14.29 19.97
C GLU A 185 -26.24 13.16 20.66
N GLU A 186 -26.63 11.90 20.42
CA GLU A 186 -25.92 10.72 20.95
C GLU A 186 -24.46 10.69 20.50
N PHE A 187 -24.21 10.98 19.23
CA PHE A 187 -22.86 11.04 18.68
C PHE A 187 -22.01 12.13 19.34
N GLN A 188 -22.57 13.35 19.49
CA GLN A 188 -21.90 14.45 20.16
C GLN A 188 -21.61 14.13 21.62
N ASN A 189 -22.57 13.53 22.34
CA ASN A 189 -22.42 13.14 23.74
C ASN A 189 -21.36 12.05 23.91
N LYS A 190 -21.35 11.05 23.02
CA LYS A 190 -20.41 9.91 23.06
C LYS A 190 -18.96 10.33 22.83
N PHE A 191 -18.70 11.19 21.84
CA PHE A 191 -17.32 11.55 21.46
C PHE A 191 -16.88 12.94 21.96
N ARG A 192 -17.81 13.72 22.52
CA ARG A 192 -17.58 15.10 23.00
C ARG A 192 -16.93 15.95 21.91
N ILE A 193 -17.54 15.99 20.73
CA ILE A 193 -17.07 16.73 19.56
C ILE A 193 -18.13 17.75 19.14
N LYS A 194 -17.72 19.02 19.02
CA LYS A 194 -18.51 20.04 18.33
C LYS A 194 -18.32 19.85 16.83
N THR A 195 -19.31 19.26 16.17
CA THR A 195 -19.34 19.08 14.71
C THR A 195 -20.58 19.73 14.13
N ASN A 196 -20.51 20.10 12.85
CA ASN A 196 -21.65 20.65 12.14
C ASN A 196 -22.65 19.52 11.81
N TYR A 197 -23.92 19.76 12.07
CA TYR A 197 -25.03 18.85 11.76
C TYR A 197 -24.97 18.36 10.31
N LEU A 198 -24.81 19.26 9.34
CA LEU A 198 -24.77 18.91 7.92
C LEU A 198 -23.63 17.94 7.60
N HIS A 199 -22.45 18.16 8.19
CA HIS A 199 -21.29 17.29 7.96
C HIS A 199 -21.55 15.88 8.49
N TYR A 200 -22.23 15.76 9.63
CA TYR A 200 -22.60 14.46 10.18
C TYR A 200 -23.52 13.69 9.22
N PHE A 201 -24.62 14.32 8.76
CA PHE A 201 -25.58 13.68 7.87
C PHE A 201 -25.01 13.40 6.47
N GLN A 202 -24.17 14.28 5.94
CA GLN A 202 -23.45 14.03 4.68
C GLN A 202 -22.61 12.76 4.75
N LEU A 203 -21.91 12.52 5.86
CA LEU A 203 -21.15 11.29 6.04
C LEU A 203 -22.07 10.07 6.13
N MET A 204 -23.17 10.16 6.89
CA MET A 204 -24.12 9.03 7.02
C MET A 204 -24.72 8.66 5.66
N ALA A 205 -25.06 9.66 4.85
CA ALA A 205 -25.58 9.47 3.50
C ALA A 205 -24.54 8.90 2.53
N ALA A 206 -23.26 9.25 2.71
CA ALA A 206 -22.16 8.74 1.88
C ALA A 206 -21.80 7.28 2.15
N ILE A 207 -22.28 6.67 3.25
CA ILE A 207 -22.01 5.27 3.58
C ILE A 207 -23.01 4.35 2.84
N PRO A 208 -22.54 3.45 1.95
CA PRO A 208 -23.41 2.49 1.28
C PRO A 208 -24.13 1.56 2.27
N SER A 209 -25.40 1.28 2.01
CA SER A 209 -26.24 0.39 2.84
C SER A 209 -25.66 -1.03 2.95
N ASP A 210 -25.02 -1.53 1.89
CA ASP A 210 -24.35 -2.84 1.90
C ASP A 210 -23.17 -2.90 2.86
N LEU A 211 -22.38 -1.82 2.93
CA LEU A 211 -21.25 -1.73 3.86
C LEU A 211 -21.75 -1.64 5.30
N LYS A 212 -22.83 -0.91 5.54
CA LYS A 212 -23.50 -0.85 6.85
C LYS A 212 -23.95 -2.24 7.32
N LYS A 213 -24.64 -3.01 6.47
CA LYS A 213 -25.07 -4.39 6.77
C LYS A 213 -23.88 -5.30 7.10
N LYS A 214 -22.83 -5.28 6.25
CA LYS A 214 -21.61 -6.07 6.47
C LYS A 214 -20.88 -5.67 7.75
N ALA A 215 -20.85 -4.38 8.08
CA ALA A 215 -20.23 -3.88 9.30
C ALA A 215 -20.95 -4.38 10.56
N MET A 216 -22.29 -4.42 10.53
CA MET A 216 -23.12 -4.90 11.63
C MET A 216 -22.99 -6.42 11.84
N LEU A 217 -23.04 -7.21 10.77
CA LEU A 217 -22.86 -8.66 10.83
C LEU A 217 -21.52 -9.03 11.48
N LYS A 218 -20.45 -8.30 11.14
CA LYS A 218 -19.11 -8.53 11.70
C LYS A 218 -19.00 -8.08 13.17
N TYR A 219 -19.73 -7.04 13.56
CA TYR A 219 -19.80 -6.58 14.96
C TYR A 219 -20.48 -7.62 15.86
N LEU A 220 -21.60 -8.20 15.41
CA LEU A 220 -22.31 -9.26 16.13
C LEU A 220 -21.44 -10.51 16.30
N HIS A 221 -20.74 -10.93 15.23
CA HIS A 221 -19.84 -12.09 15.27
C HIS A 221 -18.60 -11.86 16.17
N MET A 222 -18.09 -10.62 16.29
CA MET A 222 -17.00 -10.32 17.22
C MET A 222 -17.45 -10.27 18.68
N ASN A 223 -18.73 -9.97 18.96
CA ASN A 223 -19.27 -9.96 20.32
C ASN A 223 -19.72 -11.36 20.81
N SER A 224 -20.04 -12.29 19.89
CA SER A 224 -20.40 -13.68 20.23
C SER A 224 -19.18 -14.54 20.54
N CYS A 225 -18.01 -14.19 20.03
CA CYS A 225 -16.73 -14.74 20.46
C CYS A 225 -16.25 -13.90 21.65
N PHE A 226 -15.79 -14.48 22.77
CA PHE A 226 -15.28 -13.77 23.98
C PHE A 226 -13.94 -13.01 23.77
N ILE A 227 -13.78 -12.49 22.55
CA ILE A 227 -12.87 -11.53 21.94
C ILE A 227 -12.99 -10.09 22.43
N ARG A 228 -12.84 -9.76 23.72
CA ARG A 228 -12.93 -8.36 24.21
C ARG A 228 -11.70 -7.53 23.81
N LEU A 229 -11.49 -7.36 22.51
CA LEU A 229 -10.53 -6.45 21.90
C LEU A 229 -11.28 -5.65 20.84
N ARG A 230 -11.74 -4.45 21.24
CA ARG A 230 -12.45 -3.48 20.39
C ARG A 230 -11.69 -3.11 19.10
N TYR A 231 -10.40 -3.44 19.06
CA TYR A 231 -9.53 -3.35 17.92
C TYR A 231 -8.72 -4.65 17.86
N PRO A 232 -8.62 -5.35 16.71
CA PRO A 232 -7.69 -6.47 16.55
C PRO A 232 -6.30 -6.08 17.10
N CYS A 233 -5.61 -6.96 17.83
CA CYS A 233 -4.30 -6.68 18.46
C CYS A 233 -3.25 -6.04 17.53
N HIS A 234 -3.41 -6.17 16.21
CA HIS A 234 -2.55 -5.61 15.16
C HIS A 234 -2.92 -4.15 14.75
N LEU A 235 -3.97 -3.56 15.33
CA LEU A 235 -4.47 -2.21 15.07
C LEU A 235 -4.10 -1.22 16.20
N LYS A 236 -2.85 -1.25 16.65
CA LYS A 236 -2.23 -0.09 17.32
C LYS A 236 -2.13 1.06 16.29
N ILE A 237 -3.25 1.69 15.99
CA ILE A 237 -3.31 2.95 15.24
C ILE A 237 -2.95 4.02 16.28
N HIS A 238 -1.67 4.37 16.33
CA HIS A 238 -1.22 5.54 17.04
C HIS A 238 -1.30 6.73 16.08
N PRO A 239 -1.88 7.87 16.49
CA PRO A 239 -1.79 9.11 15.73
C PRO A 239 -0.34 9.59 15.61
#